data_AF-A0A6N8VWW3-F1
#
_entry.id   AF-A0A6N8VWW3-F1
#
_cell.length_a   1.000
_cell.length_b   1.000
_cell.length_c   1.000
_cell.angle_alpha   90.00
_cell.angle_beta   90.00
_cell.angle_gamma   90.00
#
_symmetry.space_group_name_H-M   'P 1'
#
loop_
_entity.id
_entity.type
_entity.pdbx_description
1 polymer ?
#
loop_
_entity_poly.entity_id
_entity_poly.type
_entity_poly.pdbx_seq_one_letter_code
_entity_poly.pdbx_strand_id
1 'polypeptide(L)'
;MSIIEHGLTSYEEANDFITFDNLIAPSGKMPINTSGGNLAECYMHGLELNIEAVRQVRGESCNQVDDVNVSLVASGPMVTPVSDMIVGSEAVL
;
A
#
# COMPACT_ATOMS: atom_id res chain seq x y z
N MET A 1 -8.63 -5.50 7.66
CA MET A 1 -9.47 -4.35 8.05
C MET A 1 -9.24 -3.20 7.09
N SER A 2 -8.06 -2.56 7.07
CA SER A 2 -7.79 -1.41 6.18
C SER A 2 -8.26 -1.58 4.72
N ILE A 3 -7.94 -2.69 4.03
CA ILE A 3 -8.39 -2.92 2.63
C ILE A 3 -9.93 -2.85 2.49
N ILE A 4 -10.67 -3.42 3.42
CA ILE A 4 -12.15 -3.43 3.41
C ILE A 4 -12.69 -2.07 3.87
N GLU A 5 -12.11 -1.48 4.91
CA GLU A 5 -12.52 -0.19 5.48
C GLU A 5 -12.39 0.96 4.47
N HIS A 6 -11.39 0.89 3.59
CA HIS A 6 -11.17 1.84 2.51
C HIS A 6 -11.96 1.50 1.22
N GLY A 7 -12.78 0.43 1.23
CA GLY A 7 -13.60 0.04 0.09
C GLY A 7 -12.82 -0.49 -1.12
N LEU A 8 -11.59 -0.97 -0.93
CA LEU A 8 -10.79 -1.58 -2.01
C LEU A 8 -11.30 -2.99 -2.38
N THR A 9 -12.00 -3.64 -1.45
CA THR A 9 -12.78 -4.88 -1.68
C THR A 9 -13.94 -4.97 -0.68
N SER A 10 -14.95 -5.76 -0.99
CA SER A 10 -16.06 -6.07 -0.07
C SER A 10 -15.65 -7.13 0.95
N TYR A 11 -16.39 -7.25 2.07
CA TYR A 11 -16.09 -8.30 3.05
C TYR A 11 -16.46 -9.70 2.51
N GLU A 12 -17.42 -9.76 1.58
CA GLU A 12 -17.84 -10.97 0.90
C GLU A 12 -16.76 -11.49 -0.08
N GLU A 13 -16.08 -10.59 -0.79
CA GLU A 13 -15.07 -10.94 -1.81
C GLU A 13 -13.64 -11.01 -1.24
N ALA A 14 -13.46 -10.70 0.05
CA ALA A 14 -12.15 -10.56 0.67
C ALA A 14 -11.25 -11.79 0.51
N ASN A 15 -11.80 -13.01 0.56
CA ASN A 15 -11.00 -14.24 0.41
C ASN A 15 -10.43 -14.41 -1.00
N ASP A 16 -11.18 -14.00 -2.02
CA ASP A 16 -10.75 -14.10 -3.42
C ASP A 16 -9.82 -12.95 -3.79
N PHE A 17 -10.04 -11.77 -3.17
CA PHE A 17 -9.24 -10.58 -3.41
C PHE A 17 -7.90 -10.59 -2.66
N ILE A 18 -7.87 -11.00 -1.39
CA ILE A 18 -6.67 -10.98 -0.53
C ILE A 18 -5.89 -12.28 -0.73
N THR A 19 -5.31 -12.42 -1.91
CA THR A 19 -4.47 -13.56 -2.30
C THR A 19 -3.06 -13.08 -2.61
N PHE A 20 -2.07 -13.96 -2.43
CA PHE A 20 -0.67 -13.63 -2.70
C PHE A 20 -0.49 -13.09 -4.13
N ASP A 21 -1.03 -13.79 -5.12
CA ASP A 21 -0.91 -13.42 -6.54
C ASP A 21 -1.52 -12.05 -6.85
N ASN A 22 -2.57 -11.64 -6.12
CA ASN A 22 -3.20 -10.35 -6.31
C ASN A 22 -2.45 -9.19 -5.63
N LEU A 23 -1.68 -9.48 -4.57
CA LEU A 23 -1.09 -8.49 -3.66
C LEU A 23 0.44 -8.35 -3.78
N ILE A 24 1.09 -9.16 -4.61
CA ILE A 24 2.53 -9.13 -4.81
C ILE A 24 2.95 -8.12 -5.89
N ALA A 25 4.05 -7.39 -5.69
CA ALA A 25 4.70 -6.63 -6.76
C ALA A 25 5.65 -7.53 -7.60
N PRO A 26 5.82 -7.25 -8.91
CA PRO A 26 5.22 -6.17 -9.68
C PRO A 26 3.87 -6.53 -10.31
N SER A 27 3.47 -7.80 -10.31
CA SER A 27 2.41 -8.32 -11.18
C SER A 27 1.01 -8.37 -10.57
N GLY A 28 0.89 -8.20 -9.25
CA GLY A 28 -0.39 -8.20 -8.56
C GLY A 28 -1.23 -6.99 -8.94
N LYS A 29 -2.56 -7.12 -8.88
CA LYS A 29 -3.46 -6.01 -9.24
C LYS A 29 -3.50 -4.92 -8.19
N MET A 30 -3.17 -5.24 -6.94
CA MET A 30 -3.12 -4.27 -5.85
C MET A 30 -1.92 -4.59 -4.94
N PRO A 31 -0.69 -4.32 -5.39
CA PRO A 31 0.50 -4.59 -4.59
C PRO A 31 0.47 -3.82 -3.27
N ILE A 32 0.77 -4.49 -2.17
CA ILE A 32 0.84 -3.87 -0.84
C ILE A 32 2.19 -4.13 -0.18
N ASN A 33 2.61 -3.23 0.71
CA ASN A 33 3.81 -3.39 1.54
C ASN A 33 5.03 -3.83 0.70
N THR A 34 5.25 -3.16 -0.43
CA THR A 34 6.27 -3.51 -1.43
C THR A 34 7.69 -3.50 -0.88
N SER A 35 7.97 -2.73 0.16
CA SER A 35 9.24 -2.78 0.91
C SER A 35 9.36 -3.97 1.88
N GLY A 36 8.25 -4.65 2.16
CA GLY A 36 8.09 -5.64 3.24
C GLY A 36 7.18 -5.15 4.37
N GLY A 37 6.90 -3.84 4.44
CA GLY A 37 6.06 -3.19 5.44
C GLY A 37 6.51 -3.45 6.89
N ASN A 38 5.60 -3.25 7.83
CA ASN A 38 5.85 -3.43 9.27
C ASN A 38 6.40 -4.82 9.64
N LEU A 39 6.11 -5.85 8.83
CA LEU A 39 6.47 -7.23 9.12
C LEU A 39 7.91 -7.57 8.73
N ALA A 40 8.37 -7.10 7.57
CA ALA A 40 9.65 -7.54 7.00
C ALA A 40 10.66 -6.40 6.75
N GLU A 41 10.21 -5.15 6.58
CA GLU A 41 11.12 -4.01 6.46
C GLU A 41 11.55 -3.52 7.83
N CYS A 42 10.63 -2.89 8.56
CA CYS A 42 10.82 -2.37 9.91
C CYS A 42 9.48 -1.93 10.47
N TYR A 43 9.29 -1.99 11.79
CA TYR A 43 8.15 -1.37 12.46
C TYR A 43 8.56 -0.01 13.07
N MET A 44 8.73 1.02 12.23
CA MET A 44 8.94 2.41 12.69
C MET A 44 7.63 3.18 12.73
N HIS A 45 6.58 2.52 13.23
CA HIS A 45 5.24 3.08 13.39
C HIS A 45 4.68 3.69 12.11
N GLY A 46 4.93 3.07 10.94
CA GLY A 46 4.37 3.50 9.66
C GLY A 46 5.22 4.56 8.95
N LEU A 47 6.28 5.10 9.56
CA LEU A 47 7.12 6.11 8.88
C LEU A 47 7.80 5.52 7.64
N GLU A 48 8.21 4.25 7.70
CA GLU A 48 8.76 3.51 6.56
C GLU A 48 7.78 3.41 5.39
N LEU A 49 6.47 3.22 5.65
CA LEU A 49 5.44 3.14 4.61
C LEU A 49 5.29 4.47 3.84
N ASN A 50 5.46 5.60 4.53
CA ASN A 50 5.43 6.92 3.88
C ASN A 50 6.58 7.06 2.88
N ILE A 51 7.77 6.59 3.24
CA ILE A 51 8.95 6.63 2.38
C ILE A 51 8.75 5.69 1.19
N GLU A 52 8.23 4.49 1.42
CA GLU A 52 7.98 3.53 0.34
C GLU A 52 6.94 4.03 -0.66
N ALA A 53 5.86 4.67 -0.20
CA ALA A 53 4.87 5.28 -1.09
C ALA A 53 5.48 6.36 -2.00
N VAL A 54 6.38 7.19 -1.46
CA VAL A 54 7.12 8.20 -2.24
C VAL A 54 8.09 7.53 -3.22
N ARG A 55 8.82 6.48 -2.80
CA ARG A 55 9.72 5.73 -3.67
C ARG A 55 8.98 5.10 -4.85
N GLN A 56 7.82 4.49 -4.61
CA GLN A 56 6.99 3.90 -5.65
C GLN A 56 6.62 4.96 -6.70
N VAL A 57 6.04 6.09 -6.29
CA VAL A 57 5.64 7.18 -7.19
C VAL A 57 6.83 7.78 -7.95
N ARG A 58 8.04 7.72 -7.39
CA ARG A 58 9.28 8.20 -8.05
C ARG A 58 9.96 7.17 -8.94
N GLY A 59 9.55 5.90 -8.91
CA GLY A 59 10.25 4.83 -9.64
C GLY A 59 11.56 4.37 -8.96
N GLU A 60 11.69 4.55 -7.65
CA GLU A 60 12.92 4.31 -6.87
C GLU A 60 12.79 3.13 -5.87
N SER A 61 11.69 2.37 -5.90
CA SER A 61 11.53 1.22 -5.00
C SER A 61 12.37 0.01 -5.43
N CYS A 62 12.85 -0.77 -4.45
CA CYS A 62 13.50 -2.05 -4.70
C CYS A 62 12.53 -3.09 -5.31
N ASN A 63 11.23 -2.97 -5.03
CA ASN A 63 10.15 -3.81 -5.57
C ASN A 63 9.15 -2.90 -6.30
N GLN A 64 9.63 -2.26 -7.35
CA GLN A 64 8.87 -1.26 -8.10
C GLN A 64 7.60 -1.87 -8.74
N VAL A 65 6.48 -1.17 -8.59
CA VAL A 65 5.25 -1.43 -9.34
C VAL A 65 5.29 -0.66 -10.65
N ASP A 66 4.93 -1.32 -11.75
CA ASP A 66 4.90 -0.72 -13.08
C ASP A 66 3.83 0.38 -13.17
N ASP A 67 4.15 1.47 -13.86
CA ASP A 67 3.24 2.59 -14.17
C ASP A 67 2.48 3.19 -12.96
N VAL A 68 3.09 3.14 -11.77
CA VAL A 68 2.48 3.64 -10.54
C VAL A 68 2.44 5.17 -10.51
N ASN A 69 1.24 5.72 -10.38
CA ASN A 69 1.01 7.17 -10.30
C ASN A 69 0.31 7.61 -9.00
N VAL A 70 -0.23 6.65 -8.24
CA VAL A 70 -0.92 6.87 -6.97
C VAL A 70 -0.52 5.77 -5.99
N SER A 71 -0.20 6.15 -4.76
CA SER A 71 0.06 5.21 -3.65
C SER A 71 -0.70 5.64 -2.40
N LEU A 72 -1.35 4.67 -1.74
CA LEU A 72 -2.09 4.87 -0.50
C LEU A 72 -1.27 4.33 0.69
N VAL A 73 -1.07 5.18 1.69
CA VAL A 73 -0.56 4.78 3.01
C VAL A 73 -1.73 4.80 3.97
N ALA A 74 -2.06 3.64 4.53
CA ALA A 74 -3.07 3.51 5.56
C ALA A 74 -2.44 3.20 6.91
N SER A 75 -2.77 3.99 7.93
CA SER A 75 -2.22 3.76 9.29
C SER A 75 -2.80 2.50 9.95
N GLY A 76 -2.13 2.05 11.00
CA GLY A 76 -2.54 0.86 11.76
C GLY A 76 -3.99 0.97 12.28
N PRO A 77 -4.82 -0.07 12.12
CA PRO A 77 -6.19 -0.05 12.59
C PRO A 77 -6.26 -0.05 14.12
N MET A 78 -7.41 0.37 14.66
CA MET A 78 -7.79 0.30 16.08
C MET A 78 -7.04 1.21 17.07
N VAL A 79 -6.27 2.20 16.62
CA VAL A 79 -5.64 3.22 17.50
C VAL A 79 -5.99 4.63 17.04
N THR A 80 -6.62 5.42 17.90
CA THR A 80 -6.98 6.82 17.57
C THR A 80 -5.91 7.77 18.14
N PRO A 81 -5.36 8.71 17.33
CA PRO A 81 -5.74 9.06 15.96
C PRO A 81 -5.17 8.11 14.89
N VAL A 82 -5.96 7.85 13.84
CA VAL A 82 -5.51 7.23 12.58
C VAL A 82 -5.36 8.30 11.50
N SER A 83 -4.43 8.09 10.57
CA SER A 83 -4.24 8.98 9.41
C SER A 83 -3.96 8.16 8.16
N ASP A 84 -4.54 8.60 7.05
CA ASP A 84 -4.22 8.04 5.74
C ASP A 84 -3.62 9.13 4.87
N MET A 85 -2.76 8.73 3.94
CA MET A 85 -2.09 9.62 3.00
C MET A 85 -2.13 9.03 1.61
N ILE A 86 -2.46 9.86 0.62
CA ILE A 86 -2.34 9.53 -0.80
C ILE A 86 -1.17 10.32 -1.37
N VAL A 87 -0.24 9.62 -2.00
CA VAL A 87 0.89 10.20 -2.75
C VAL A 87 0.58 10.05 -4.23
N GLY A 88 0.64 11.16 -4.98
CA GLY A 88 0.41 11.19 -6.42
C GLY A 88 1.63 11.72 -7.17
N SER A 89 1.83 11.24 -8.40
CA SER A 89 2.77 11.85 -9.35
C SER A 89 2.16 13.12 -9.97
N GLU A 90 2.94 13.85 -10.77
CA GLU A 90 2.41 14.97 -11.56
C GLU A 90 1.34 14.52 -12.57
N ALA A 91 1.33 13.24 -12.97
CA ALA A 91 0.37 12.72 -13.95
C ALA A 91 -1.08 12.65 -13.45
N VAL A 92 -1.32 12.86 -12.16
CA VAL A 92 -2.65 12.80 -11.52
C VAL A 92 -3.15 14.15 -10.98
N LEU A 93 -2.49 15.25 -11.36
CA LEU A 93 -2.95 16.63 -11.13
C LEU A 93 -3.92 17.07 -12.25
#